data_AF-A0A923I1R7-F1
#
_entry.id   AF-A0A923I1R7-F1
#
_cell.length_a   1.000
_cell.length_b   1.000
_cell.length_c   1.000
_cell.angle_alpha   90.00
_cell.angle_beta   90.00
_cell.angle_gamma   90.00
#
_symmetry.space_group_name_H-M   'P 1'
#
loop_
_entity.id
_entity.type
_entity.pdbx_description
1 polymer ?
#
loop_
_entity_poly.entity_id
_entity_poly.type
_entity_poly.pdbx_seq_one_letter_code
_entity_poly.pdbx_strand_id
1 'polypeptide(L)'
;MLELIRAGLHNSVQDQGREGFRHLGVAQAGALDAAALWQANRLVQNAGGAAGLEILTGPVVIRFHRDSWIALTGAVFQASIEGSHHSQPIANGWRSPIRAGQVLRLQGPVSGRCAYLAVDGGIDVAPVMGSRATDFAAKLGGLDGRALRNGDWLSTGPAYTGGPRVGVLQRCWTPEIRVLRGPEFEQFDAAAQEAFFRGAWQVSPQSNRMGFRLQGTPLQRSVQRDLPSHAVFPGVVQVPPSGQPIVLMADAQATGGYPRIATVIAADMWKLAQAQSGARFCFVQTDRDGAALARKQWEQELYRMEWSLYGKGLGHRPECRSG
;
A
#
# COMPACT_ATOMS: atom_id res chain seq x y z
N MET A 1 -3.67 -9.69 21.47
CA MET A 1 -4.91 -10.10 20.78
C MET A 1 -5.77 -8.88 20.54
N LEU A 2 -6.32 -8.78 19.34
CA LEU A 2 -7.16 -7.68 18.88
C LEU A 2 -8.53 -8.24 18.53
N GLU A 3 -9.60 -7.60 19.00
CA GLU A 3 -10.98 -7.98 18.68
C GLU A 3 -11.58 -6.93 17.73
N LEU A 4 -12.03 -7.37 16.55
CA LEU A 4 -12.59 -6.52 15.52
C LEU A 4 -14.08 -6.30 15.79
N ILE A 5 -14.44 -5.35 16.64
CA ILE A 5 -15.85 -4.99 16.89
C ILE A 5 -16.52 -4.56 15.59
N ARG A 6 -15.82 -3.72 14.81
CA ARG A 6 -16.21 -3.34 13.45
C ARG A 6 -14.99 -3.40 12.54
N ALA A 7 -15.03 -4.24 11.51
CA ALA A 7 -13.89 -4.45 10.63
C ALA A 7 -13.82 -3.46 9.46
N GLY A 8 -14.93 -2.81 9.08
CA GLY A 8 -15.03 -2.06 7.83
C GLY A 8 -15.10 -2.98 6.60
N LEU A 9 -15.11 -2.40 5.40
CA LEU A 9 -15.18 -3.15 4.14
C LEU A 9 -13.79 -3.29 3.52
N HIS A 10 -13.45 -4.50 3.06
CA HIS A 10 -12.21 -4.80 2.34
C HIS A 10 -10.91 -4.51 3.10
N ASN A 11 -10.97 -4.31 4.42
CA ASN A 11 -9.78 -4.19 5.25
C ASN A 11 -9.16 -5.59 5.45
N SER A 12 -7.83 -5.65 5.46
CA SER A 12 -7.10 -6.92 5.44
C SER A 12 -5.78 -6.86 6.18
N VAL A 13 -5.24 -8.03 6.51
CA VAL A 13 -3.87 -8.16 7.00
C VAL A 13 -2.94 -8.09 5.80
N GLN A 14 -1.97 -7.19 5.84
CA GLN A 14 -0.98 -7.01 4.79
C GLN A 14 0.43 -6.97 5.38
N ASP A 15 1.38 -7.56 4.65
CA ASP A 15 2.81 -7.35 4.83
C ASP A 15 3.42 -6.82 3.51
N GLN A 16 4.70 -7.08 3.25
CA GLN A 16 5.38 -6.64 2.02
C GLN A 16 5.06 -7.50 0.79
N GLY A 17 4.23 -8.54 0.95
CA GLY A 17 3.79 -9.43 -0.11
C GLY A 17 4.65 -10.68 -0.27
N ARG A 18 4.28 -11.48 -1.29
CA ARG A 18 4.87 -12.77 -1.65
C ARG A 18 5.74 -12.63 -2.88
N GLU A 19 7.03 -12.85 -2.72
CA GLU A 19 7.98 -12.87 -3.84
C GLU A 19 8.25 -14.30 -4.30
N GLY A 20 8.67 -14.46 -5.56
CA GLY A 20 9.11 -15.75 -6.10
C GLY A 20 8.01 -16.62 -6.72
N PHE A 21 6.72 -16.35 -6.48
CA PHE A 21 5.63 -17.24 -6.94
C PHE A 21 4.86 -16.76 -8.18
N ARG A 22 5.19 -15.60 -8.77
CA ARG A 22 4.47 -15.07 -9.95
C ARG A 22 4.52 -15.99 -11.17
N HIS A 23 5.57 -16.79 -11.32
CA HIS A 23 5.68 -17.79 -12.39
C HIS A 23 4.66 -18.93 -12.25
N LEU A 24 4.04 -19.10 -11.07
CA LEU A 24 2.94 -20.03 -10.82
C LEU A 24 1.56 -19.36 -10.88
N GLY A 25 1.48 -18.10 -11.33
CA GLY A 25 0.22 -17.35 -11.41
C GLY A 25 -0.21 -16.68 -10.09
N VAL A 26 0.58 -16.80 -9.02
CA VAL A 26 0.27 -16.19 -7.71
C VAL A 26 0.60 -14.70 -7.72
N ALA A 27 -0.34 -13.85 -7.27
CA ALA A 27 -0.10 -12.42 -7.18
C ALA A 27 0.93 -12.10 -6.07
N GLN A 28 1.57 -10.93 -6.18
CA GLN A 28 2.50 -10.49 -5.14
C GLN A 28 1.73 -10.12 -3.86
N ALA A 29 0.52 -9.57 -3.99
CA ALA A 29 -0.25 -9.01 -2.87
C ALA A 29 0.59 -8.02 -2.04
N GLY A 30 0.31 -7.88 -0.75
CA GLY A 30 1.00 -6.96 0.14
C GLY A 30 0.34 -5.58 0.19
N ALA A 31 0.93 -4.69 0.99
CA ALA A 31 0.45 -3.33 1.15
C ALA A 31 0.46 -2.55 -0.18
N LEU A 32 -0.65 -1.87 -0.50
CA LEU A 32 -0.69 -0.94 -1.64
C LEU A 32 0.30 0.23 -1.48
N ASP A 33 0.45 0.72 -0.25
CA ASP A 33 1.46 1.69 0.16
C ASP A 33 2.40 1.00 1.17
N ALA A 34 3.31 0.19 0.62
CA ALA A 34 4.34 -0.53 1.37
C ALA A 34 5.19 0.38 2.28
N ALA A 35 5.39 1.62 1.83
CA ALA A 35 6.10 2.65 2.56
C ALA A 35 5.38 3.02 3.86
N ALA A 36 4.08 3.31 3.80
CA ALA A 36 3.28 3.62 4.98
C ALA A 36 3.28 2.44 5.97
N LEU A 37 3.01 1.21 5.51
CA LEU A 37 3.05 0.04 6.39
C LEU A 37 4.42 -0.13 7.07
N TRP A 38 5.50 0.01 6.30
CA TRP A 38 6.85 -0.05 6.84
C TRP A 38 7.04 1.01 7.93
N GLN A 39 6.59 2.25 7.71
CA GLN A 39 6.70 3.33 8.69
C GLN A 39 5.92 3.03 9.97
N ALA A 40 4.69 2.53 9.86
CA ALA A 40 3.89 2.12 11.01
C ALA A 40 4.62 1.07 11.84
N ASN A 41 5.16 0.04 11.19
CA ASN A 41 5.92 -1.02 11.85
C ASN A 41 7.14 -0.47 12.58
N ARG A 42 7.92 0.41 11.96
CA ARG A 42 9.09 1.01 12.60
C ARG A 42 8.72 1.96 13.73
N LEU A 43 7.57 2.61 13.72
CA LEU A 43 7.12 3.43 14.86
C LEU A 43 6.85 2.57 16.12
N VAL A 44 6.39 1.32 15.95
CA VAL A 44 6.09 0.40 17.06
C VAL A 44 7.18 -0.64 17.33
N GLN A 45 8.38 -0.44 16.78
CA GLN A 45 9.56 -1.30 16.97
C GLN A 45 9.52 -2.67 16.29
N ASN A 46 8.57 -2.90 15.38
CA ASN A 46 8.57 -4.10 14.57
C ASN A 46 9.68 -4.04 13.50
N ALA A 47 10.05 -5.21 12.96
CA ALA A 47 10.74 -5.28 11.68
C ALA A 47 9.88 -4.61 10.59
N GLY A 48 10.51 -3.90 9.65
CA GLY A 48 9.79 -3.15 8.62
C GLY A 48 8.86 -4.02 7.74
N GLY A 49 9.18 -5.31 7.63
CA GLY A 49 8.37 -6.29 6.90
C GLY A 49 7.26 -6.97 7.69
N ALA A 50 7.02 -6.59 8.95
CA ALA A 50 5.97 -7.21 9.77
C ALA A 50 4.56 -6.94 9.21
N ALA A 51 3.62 -7.83 9.52
CA ALA A 51 2.24 -7.66 9.09
C ALA A 51 1.51 -6.62 9.94
N GLY A 52 0.71 -5.78 9.28
CA GLY A 52 -0.21 -4.83 9.88
C GLY A 52 -1.59 -4.88 9.22
N LEU A 53 -2.50 -4.02 9.66
CA LEU A 53 -3.80 -3.87 9.00
C LEU A 53 -3.74 -2.81 7.93
N GLU A 54 -4.10 -3.19 6.71
CA GLU A 54 -4.46 -2.23 5.66
C GLU A 54 -5.94 -1.85 5.80
N ILE A 55 -6.18 -0.55 5.96
CA ILE A 55 -7.50 0.03 6.18
C ILE A 55 -7.82 0.96 5.02
N LEU A 56 -8.74 0.52 4.18
CA LEU A 56 -9.22 1.24 3.00
C LEU A 56 -10.53 1.97 3.29
N THR A 57 -11.35 1.43 4.20
CA THR A 57 -12.63 2.02 4.55
C THR A 57 -12.86 1.98 6.06
N GLY A 58 -13.51 3.02 6.55
CA GLY A 58 -14.02 3.05 7.92
C GLY A 58 -15.56 3.12 7.96
N PRO A 59 -16.15 3.10 9.16
CA PRO A 59 -15.45 3.07 10.42
C PRO A 59 -14.95 1.67 10.81
N VAL A 60 -13.80 1.65 11.49
CA VAL A 60 -13.16 0.48 12.08
C VAL A 60 -13.10 0.68 13.59
N VAL A 61 -13.44 -0.37 14.35
CA VAL A 61 -13.48 -0.35 15.81
C VAL A 61 -12.80 -1.60 16.32
N ILE A 62 -11.72 -1.43 17.10
CA ILE A 62 -10.86 -2.52 17.56
C ILE A 62 -10.70 -2.43 19.07
N ARG A 63 -11.03 -3.49 19.80
CA ARG A 63 -10.73 -3.62 21.23
C ARG A 63 -9.39 -4.30 21.43
N PHE A 64 -8.57 -3.73 22.30
CA PHE A 64 -7.27 -4.26 22.66
C PHE A 64 -7.38 -5.05 23.95
N HIS A 65 -6.91 -6.30 23.94
CA HIS A 65 -6.97 -7.19 25.11
C HIS A 65 -5.63 -7.27 25.87
N ARG A 66 -4.66 -6.44 25.49
CA ARG A 66 -3.39 -6.26 26.19
C ARG A 66 -2.90 -4.82 26.02
N ASP A 67 -2.08 -4.38 26.95
CA ASP A 67 -1.28 -3.16 26.76
C ASP A 67 -0.40 -3.30 25.52
N SER A 68 -0.45 -2.30 24.65
CA SER A 68 0.20 -2.31 23.34
C SER A 68 0.69 -0.92 22.95
N TRP A 69 1.61 -0.87 22.00
CA TRP A 69 1.93 0.32 21.23
C TRP A 69 1.37 0.20 19.83
N ILE A 70 0.75 1.27 19.34
CA ILE A 70 0.18 1.32 18.02
C ILE A 70 0.72 2.51 17.23
N ALA A 71 0.69 2.40 15.91
CA ALA A 71 0.94 3.52 15.01
C ALA A 71 0.00 3.46 13.82
N LEU A 72 -0.54 4.62 13.47
CA LEU A 72 -1.30 4.85 12.25
C LEU A 72 -0.41 5.62 11.27
N THR A 73 -0.43 5.24 10.00
CA THR A 73 0.29 5.93 8.91
C THR A 73 -0.51 5.84 7.60
N GLY A 74 -0.03 6.51 6.55
CA GLY A 74 -0.72 6.59 5.26
C GLY A 74 -1.85 7.60 5.33
N ALA A 75 -3.04 7.24 4.86
CA ALA A 75 -4.22 8.10 4.91
C ALA A 75 -4.53 8.55 6.35
N VAL A 76 -4.90 9.83 6.49
CA VAL A 76 -5.23 10.42 7.78
C VAL A 76 -6.67 10.08 8.11
N PHE A 77 -6.90 9.22 9.10
CA PHE A 77 -8.24 8.94 9.63
C PHE A 77 -8.53 9.82 10.85
N GLN A 78 -9.80 10.16 11.06
CA GLN A 78 -10.24 10.64 12.37
C GLN A 78 -10.17 9.47 13.36
N ALA A 79 -9.10 9.44 14.15
CA ALA A 79 -8.76 8.35 15.06
C ALA A 79 -8.87 8.78 16.52
N SER A 80 -9.44 7.91 17.37
CA SER A 80 -9.48 8.12 18.82
C SER A 80 -9.32 6.81 19.60
N ILE A 81 -8.74 6.91 20.80
CA ILE A 81 -8.75 5.83 21.80
C ILE A 81 -9.81 6.17 22.84
N GLU A 82 -10.77 5.27 23.01
CA GLU A 82 -11.81 5.35 24.03
C GLU A 82 -11.46 4.45 25.22
N GLY A 83 -11.45 5.04 26.42
CA GLY A 83 -11.40 4.35 27.70
C GLY A 83 -12.67 4.56 28.51
N SER A 84 -12.65 4.16 29.78
CA SER A 84 -13.81 4.22 30.67
C SER A 84 -14.35 5.63 30.94
N HIS A 85 -13.51 6.67 30.82
CA HIS A 85 -13.89 8.03 31.22
C HIS A 85 -13.59 9.12 30.18
N HIS A 86 -12.77 8.85 29.16
CA HIS A 86 -12.36 9.85 28.17
C HIS A 86 -12.10 9.23 26.79
N SER A 87 -12.30 10.05 25.75
CA SER A 87 -11.87 9.78 24.37
C SER A 87 -10.68 10.68 24.05
N GLN A 88 -9.59 10.10 23.56
CA GLN A 88 -8.36 10.82 23.22
C GLN A 88 -8.07 10.72 21.72
N PRO A 89 -7.94 11.84 20.98
CA PRO A 89 -7.57 11.79 19.57
C PRO A 89 -6.13 11.26 19.40
N ILE A 90 -5.88 10.61 18.27
CA ILE A 90 -4.56 10.04 17.94
C ILE A 90 -4.06 10.67 16.64
N ALA A 91 -2.80 11.08 16.64
CA ALA A 91 -2.17 11.66 15.46
C ALA A 91 -1.64 10.57 14.52
N ASN A 92 -1.80 10.81 13.21
CA ASN A 92 -1.16 10.00 12.17
C ASN A 92 0.37 10.20 12.20
N GLY A 93 1.14 9.14 11.95
CA GLY A 93 2.60 9.17 11.99
C GLY A 93 3.20 9.15 13.39
N TRP A 94 2.42 8.84 14.43
CA TRP A 94 2.89 8.81 15.82
C TRP A 94 2.71 7.44 16.48
N ARG A 95 3.71 7.05 17.29
CA ARG A 95 3.60 5.93 18.22
C ARG A 95 2.73 6.34 19.42
N SER A 96 1.66 5.60 19.64
CA SER A 96 0.68 5.88 20.69
C SER A 96 0.44 4.64 21.57
N PRO A 97 0.38 4.80 22.90
CA PRO A 97 0.07 3.68 23.79
C PRO A 97 -1.43 3.42 23.80
N ILE A 98 -1.81 2.15 23.91
CA ILE A 98 -3.18 1.71 24.16
C ILE A 98 -3.18 0.63 25.24
N ARG A 99 -4.08 0.75 26.22
CA ARG A 99 -4.17 -0.18 27.35
C ARG A 99 -5.16 -1.31 27.07
N ALA A 100 -4.98 -2.42 27.77
CA ALA A 100 -5.97 -3.49 27.78
C ALA A 100 -7.37 -2.94 28.14
N GLY A 101 -8.39 -3.40 27.40
CA GLY A 101 -9.77 -2.94 27.51
C GLY A 101 -10.11 -1.68 26.73
N GLN A 102 -9.12 -0.88 26.30
CA GLN A 102 -9.38 0.32 25.49
C GLN A 102 -9.77 -0.04 24.04
N VAL A 103 -10.50 0.88 23.42
CA VAL A 103 -11.03 0.72 22.07
C VAL A 103 -10.45 1.78 21.15
N LEU A 104 -9.82 1.34 20.06
CA LEU A 104 -9.42 2.20 18.95
C LEU A 104 -10.61 2.38 18.00
N ARG A 105 -10.97 3.62 17.69
CA ARG A 105 -11.93 3.96 16.63
C ARG A 105 -11.26 4.74 15.53
N LEU A 106 -11.52 4.33 14.30
CA LEU A 106 -11.13 5.04 13.08
C LEU A 106 -12.42 5.31 12.32
N GLN A 107 -12.81 6.58 12.13
CA GLN A 107 -14.10 6.88 11.49
C GLN A 107 -14.02 6.78 9.96
N GLY A 108 -13.39 7.75 9.32
CA GLY A 108 -13.16 7.75 7.89
C GLY A 108 -11.90 8.55 7.55
N PRO A 109 -11.35 8.37 6.34
CA PRO A 109 -10.21 9.15 5.91
C PRO A 109 -10.62 10.61 5.70
N VAL A 110 -9.87 11.52 6.31
CA VAL A 110 -9.89 12.97 6.08
C VAL A 110 -9.06 13.32 4.84
N SER A 111 -7.95 12.61 4.63
CA SER A 111 -7.09 12.74 3.45
C SER A 111 -6.41 11.42 3.11
N GLY A 112 -6.11 11.21 1.83
CA GLY A 112 -5.61 9.94 1.33
C GLY A 112 -6.68 8.85 1.29
N ARG A 113 -6.28 7.63 0.94
CA ARG A 113 -7.20 6.49 0.78
C ARG A 113 -6.83 5.29 1.65
N CYS A 114 -5.54 5.00 1.77
CA CYS A 114 -5.05 3.76 2.35
C CYS A 114 -4.29 4.04 3.65
N ALA A 115 -4.85 3.66 4.80
CA ALA A 115 -4.19 3.76 6.10
C ALA A 115 -3.63 2.42 6.55
N TYR A 116 -2.62 2.46 7.40
CA TYR A 116 -2.05 1.26 8.03
C TYR A 116 -2.02 1.39 9.53
N LEU A 117 -2.51 0.36 10.21
CA LEU A 117 -2.35 0.18 11.65
C LEU A 117 -1.31 -0.90 11.90
N ALA A 118 -0.20 -0.51 12.54
CA ALA A 118 0.72 -1.45 13.15
C ALA A 118 0.49 -1.52 14.66
N VAL A 119 0.68 -2.72 15.21
CA VAL A 119 0.72 -2.99 16.65
C VAL A 119 2.07 -3.63 16.96
N ASP A 120 2.66 -3.29 18.09
CA ASP A 120 3.91 -3.89 18.55
C ASP A 120 3.82 -5.42 18.64
N GLY A 121 4.87 -6.08 18.17
CA GLY A 121 4.92 -7.53 17.96
C GLY A 121 4.35 -7.98 16.60
N GLY A 122 3.68 -7.10 15.86
CA GLY A 122 3.06 -7.38 14.56
C GLY A 122 1.81 -8.26 14.66
N ILE A 123 1.07 -8.38 13.57
CA ILE A 123 -0.07 -9.29 13.47
C ILE A 123 0.43 -10.70 13.16
N ASP A 124 0.12 -11.64 14.06
CA ASP A 124 0.65 -12.99 14.02
C ASP A 124 -0.37 -13.97 13.46
N VAL A 125 -0.57 -13.87 12.14
CA VAL A 125 -1.27 -14.88 11.34
C VAL A 125 -0.25 -15.80 10.66
N ALA A 126 -0.67 -17.02 10.30
CA ALA A 126 0.22 -17.98 9.66
C ALA A 126 0.75 -17.43 8.31
N PRO A 127 2.07 -17.51 8.05
CA PRO A 127 2.59 -17.16 6.74
C PRO A 127 2.20 -18.24 5.72
N VAL A 128 1.75 -17.80 4.55
CA VAL A 128 1.47 -18.65 3.39
C VAL A 128 2.43 -18.24 2.29
N MET A 129 3.25 -19.18 1.79
CA MET A 129 4.28 -18.89 0.79
C MET A 129 5.22 -17.75 1.21
N GLY A 130 5.66 -17.77 2.48
CA GLY A 130 6.60 -16.79 3.02
C GLY A 130 6.02 -15.42 3.38
N SER A 131 4.71 -15.17 3.18
CA SER A 131 4.08 -13.90 3.57
C SER A 131 2.68 -14.06 4.19
N ARG A 132 2.33 -13.07 4.99
CA ARG A 132 1.06 -12.91 5.73
C ARG A 132 0.04 -12.02 4.99
N ALA A 133 0.37 -11.50 3.81
CA ALA A 133 -0.53 -10.66 3.02
C ALA A 133 -1.84 -11.37 2.63
N THR A 134 -2.98 -10.71 2.65
CA THR A 134 -4.19 -11.27 2.06
C THR A 134 -4.17 -11.09 0.54
N ASP A 135 -4.25 -12.20 -0.20
CA ASP A 135 -4.63 -12.23 -1.62
C ASP A 135 -6.11 -12.64 -1.71
N PHE A 136 -6.96 -11.70 -2.10
CA PHE A 136 -8.41 -11.94 -2.18
C PHE A 136 -8.82 -12.84 -3.34
N ALA A 137 -8.10 -12.77 -4.47
CA ALA A 137 -8.46 -13.52 -5.66
C ALA A 137 -8.11 -15.00 -5.48
N ALA A 138 -6.91 -15.27 -4.94
CA ALA A 138 -6.46 -16.62 -4.66
C ALA A 138 -6.95 -17.17 -3.30
N LYS A 139 -7.53 -16.32 -2.44
CA LYS A 139 -7.90 -16.63 -1.05
C LYS A 139 -6.72 -17.15 -0.23
N LEU A 140 -5.59 -16.46 -0.30
CA LEU A 140 -4.35 -16.85 0.38
C LEU A 140 -3.96 -15.87 1.49
N GLY A 141 -3.49 -16.42 2.61
CA GLY A 141 -2.88 -15.67 3.72
C GLY A 141 -3.81 -14.69 4.44
N GLY A 142 -3.21 -13.84 5.27
CA GLY A 142 -3.96 -13.03 6.22
C GLY A 142 -4.81 -13.88 7.16
N LEU A 143 -6.05 -13.46 7.40
CA LEU A 143 -7.04 -14.27 8.10
C LEU A 143 -7.94 -14.97 7.07
N ASP A 144 -7.72 -16.26 6.88
CA ASP A 144 -8.48 -17.15 5.98
C ASP A 144 -8.58 -16.68 4.51
N GLY A 145 -7.63 -15.89 4.01
CA GLY A 145 -7.64 -15.42 2.62
C GLY A 145 -8.76 -14.45 2.28
N ARG A 146 -9.33 -13.76 3.28
CA ARG A 146 -10.52 -12.91 3.11
C ARG A 146 -10.36 -11.55 3.80
N ALA A 147 -11.35 -10.69 3.55
CA ALA A 147 -11.48 -9.45 4.29
C ALA A 147 -11.82 -9.76 5.76
N LEU A 148 -11.36 -8.87 6.64
CA LEU A 148 -11.74 -8.89 8.05
C LEU A 148 -13.24 -8.65 8.20
N ARG A 149 -13.82 -9.27 9.22
CA ARG A 149 -15.24 -9.24 9.55
C ARG A 149 -15.42 -8.84 11.01
N ASN A 150 -16.61 -8.33 11.32
CA ASN A 150 -16.98 -8.05 12.70
C ASN A 150 -16.95 -9.35 13.51
N GLY A 151 -16.37 -9.30 14.71
CA GLY A 151 -16.18 -10.44 15.59
C GLY A 151 -14.91 -11.26 15.31
N ASP A 152 -14.12 -10.92 14.28
CA ASP A 152 -12.82 -11.56 14.07
C ASP A 152 -11.86 -11.22 15.22
N TRP A 153 -10.95 -12.14 15.48
CA TRP A 153 -9.86 -11.97 16.44
C TRP A 153 -8.52 -12.13 15.74
N LEU A 154 -7.59 -11.23 16.03
CA LEU A 154 -6.23 -11.29 15.50
C LEU A 154 -5.23 -11.47 16.64
N SER A 155 -4.42 -12.52 16.52
CA SER A 155 -3.24 -12.71 17.34
C SER A 155 -2.17 -11.70 16.98
N THR A 156 -1.36 -11.36 17.97
CA THR A 156 -0.27 -10.41 17.84
C THR A 156 0.95 -10.99 18.52
N GLY A 157 2.14 -10.77 17.95
CA GLY A 157 3.39 -11.31 18.48
C GLY A 157 3.74 -10.75 19.87
N PRO A 158 4.91 -11.11 20.43
CA PRO A 158 5.36 -10.61 21.74
C PRO A 158 5.33 -9.09 21.81
N ALA A 159 4.82 -8.55 22.92
CA ALA A 159 4.74 -7.10 23.13
C ALA A 159 6.14 -6.51 23.38
N TYR A 160 6.38 -5.30 22.87
CA TYR A 160 7.57 -4.53 23.19
C TYR A 160 7.27 -3.63 24.40
N THR A 161 7.99 -3.87 25.50
CA THR A 161 7.85 -3.06 26.71
C THR A 161 8.67 -1.78 26.62
N GLY A 162 8.00 -0.62 26.79
CA GLY A 162 8.65 0.68 26.96
C GLY A 162 8.97 1.45 25.68
N GLY A 163 9.67 2.57 25.85
CA GLY A 163 10.07 3.51 24.80
C GLY A 163 9.22 4.78 24.74
N PRO A 164 9.78 5.87 24.18
CA PRO A 164 9.10 7.16 24.13
C PRO A 164 7.98 7.20 23.08
N ARG A 165 7.07 8.16 23.22
CA ARG A 165 6.21 8.61 22.12
C ARG A 165 7.09 9.34 21.10
N VAL A 166 7.10 8.84 19.88
CA VAL A 166 7.89 9.37 18.76
C VAL A 166 7.00 9.52 17.55
N GLY A 167 7.30 10.51 16.73
CA GLY A 167 6.58 10.81 15.51
C GLY A 167 7.53 10.90 14.33
N VAL A 168 7.00 10.61 13.14
CA VAL A 168 7.72 10.77 11.88
C VAL A 168 6.86 11.53 10.89
N LEU A 169 7.52 12.39 10.12
CA LEU A 169 6.83 13.14 9.08
C LEU A 169 6.30 12.19 8.02
N GLN A 170 5.00 12.33 7.72
CA GLN A 170 4.36 11.59 6.64
C GLN A 170 4.64 12.28 5.31
N ARG A 171 4.71 11.50 4.22
CA ARG A 171 4.94 12.03 2.88
C ARG A 171 3.74 12.84 2.42
N CYS A 172 3.99 13.99 1.79
CA CYS A 172 2.96 14.78 1.16
C CYS A 172 2.64 14.23 -0.25
N TRP A 173 1.36 14.02 -0.54
CA TRP A 173 0.92 13.55 -1.85
C TRP A 173 0.96 14.70 -2.87
N THR A 174 1.42 14.39 -4.08
CA THR A 174 1.42 15.32 -5.22
C THR A 174 0.79 14.65 -6.45
N PRO A 175 0.15 15.43 -7.36
CA PRO A 175 -0.60 14.90 -8.49
C PRO A 175 0.28 14.50 -9.69
N GLU A 176 1.60 14.45 -9.56
CA GLU A 176 2.51 14.01 -10.60
C GLU A 176 2.98 12.58 -10.32
N ILE A 177 2.76 11.66 -11.25
CA ILE A 177 3.20 10.26 -11.13
C ILE A 177 4.22 9.97 -12.23
N ARG A 178 5.45 9.66 -11.84
CA ARG A 178 6.52 9.39 -12.80
C ARG A 178 6.39 8.00 -13.44
N VAL A 179 6.58 7.95 -14.75
CA VAL A 179 6.48 6.72 -15.55
C VAL A 179 7.61 6.58 -16.56
N LEU A 180 8.00 5.34 -16.81
CA LEU A 180 8.82 4.96 -17.96
C LEU A 180 7.89 4.61 -19.14
N ARG A 181 8.31 4.91 -20.37
CA ARG A 181 7.61 4.42 -21.57
C ARG A 181 7.60 2.90 -21.59
N GLY A 182 6.44 2.34 -21.92
CA GLY A 182 6.23 0.90 -22.01
C GLY A 182 6.66 0.34 -23.37
N PRO A 183 6.76 -0.99 -23.50
CA PRO A 183 7.23 -1.62 -24.73
C PRO A 183 6.30 -1.37 -25.93
N GLU A 184 5.00 -1.21 -25.70
CA GLU A 184 4.01 -0.94 -26.75
C GLU A 184 3.72 0.55 -26.93
N PHE A 185 4.52 1.46 -26.36
CA PHE A 185 4.29 2.91 -26.43
C PHE A 185 4.16 3.42 -27.88
N GLU A 186 5.05 2.99 -28.77
CA GLU A 186 5.05 3.40 -30.19
C GLU A 186 3.92 2.78 -31.02
N GLN A 187 3.06 1.96 -30.41
CA GLN A 187 1.86 1.42 -31.07
C GLN A 187 0.65 2.34 -30.95
N PHE A 188 0.73 3.37 -30.11
CA PHE A 188 -0.29 4.41 -29.96
C PHE A 188 0.01 5.57 -30.90
N ASP A 189 -1.02 6.18 -31.46
CA ASP A 189 -0.84 7.32 -32.35
C ASP A 189 -0.28 8.55 -31.59
N ALA A 190 0.23 9.53 -32.33
CA ALA A 190 0.86 10.71 -31.72
C ALA A 190 -0.09 11.47 -30.79
N ALA A 191 -1.39 11.52 -31.11
CA ALA A 191 -2.39 12.20 -30.29
C ALA A 191 -2.62 11.46 -28.96
N ALA A 192 -2.66 10.14 -28.98
CA ALA A 192 -2.76 9.29 -27.79
C ALA A 192 -1.50 9.38 -26.93
N GLN A 193 -0.31 9.37 -27.54
CA GLN A 193 0.95 9.57 -26.82
C GLN A 193 0.99 10.93 -26.12
N GLU A 194 0.57 12.00 -26.79
CA GLU A 194 0.48 13.34 -26.21
C GLU A 194 -0.57 13.40 -25.10
N ALA A 195 -1.77 12.87 -25.35
CA ALA A 195 -2.86 12.83 -24.38
C ALA A 195 -2.47 12.06 -23.11
N PHE A 196 -1.62 11.02 -23.22
CA PHE A 196 -1.16 10.26 -22.07
C PHE A 196 -0.35 11.10 -21.07
N PHE A 197 0.53 11.98 -21.55
CA PHE A 197 1.39 12.81 -20.70
C PHE A 197 0.80 14.19 -20.38
N ARG A 198 0.03 14.78 -21.29
CA ARG A 198 -0.60 16.09 -21.07
C ARG A 198 -1.98 16.00 -20.40
N GLY A 199 -2.64 14.85 -20.49
CA GLY A 199 -3.96 14.63 -19.93
C GLY A 199 -3.94 14.49 -18.40
N ALA A 200 -5.02 14.98 -17.77
CA ALA A 200 -5.33 14.65 -16.40
C ALA A 200 -6.14 13.34 -16.36
N TRP A 201 -5.67 12.38 -15.59
CA TRP A 201 -6.31 11.08 -15.41
C TRP A 201 -7.10 11.07 -14.11
N GLN A 202 -8.40 10.78 -14.19
CA GLN A 202 -9.27 10.66 -13.03
C GLN A 202 -9.34 9.21 -12.56
N VAL A 203 -9.15 8.97 -11.26
CA VAL A 203 -9.32 7.62 -10.67
C VAL A 203 -10.80 7.24 -10.69
N SER A 204 -11.12 6.12 -11.33
CA SER A 204 -12.50 5.62 -11.41
C SER A 204 -12.92 4.92 -10.11
N PRO A 205 -14.22 4.96 -9.74
CA PRO A 205 -14.77 4.24 -8.59
C PRO A 205 -14.59 2.71 -8.65
N GLN A 206 -14.37 2.15 -9.84
CA GLN A 206 -14.12 0.72 -10.06
C GLN A 206 -12.67 0.30 -9.77
N SER A 207 -11.83 1.22 -9.26
CA SER A 207 -10.43 0.97 -8.91
C SER A 207 -10.29 0.20 -7.60
N ASN A 208 -9.54 -0.91 -7.63
CA ASN A 208 -9.33 -1.79 -6.49
C ASN A 208 -7.86 -2.23 -6.36
N ARG A 209 -7.57 -3.20 -5.50
CA ARG A 209 -6.22 -3.73 -5.27
C ARG A 209 -5.61 -4.47 -6.45
N MET A 210 -6.40 -4.90 -7.44
CA MET A 210 -5.88 -5.52 -8.66
C MET A 210 -5.43 -4.46 -9.66
N GLY A 211 -6.21 -3.40 -9.83
CA GLY A 211 -5.90 -2.36 -10.79
C GLY A 211 -6.68 -1.06 -10.58
N PHE A 212 -6.00 0.05 -10.81
CA PHE A 212 -6.58 1.38 -10.82
C PHE A 212 -7.03 1.72 -12.22
N ARG A 213 -8.34 1.84 -12.40
CA ARG A 213 -8.95 2.22 -13.67
C ARG A 213 -8.97 3.73 -13.75
N LEU A 214 -8.50 4.27 -14.87
CA LEU A 214 -8.41 5.70 -15.09
C LEU A 214 -9.47 6.12 -16.10
N GLN A 215 -9.97 7.34 -15.94
CA GLN A 215 -10.89 8.00 -16.85
C GLN A 215 -10.23 9.26 -17.41
N GLY A 216 -10.24 9.38 -18.73
CA GLY A 216 -9.69 10.52 -19.47
C GLY A 216 -9.94 10.38 -20.96
N THR A 217 -9.13 11.06 -21.76
CA THR A 217 -9.16 10.93 -23.23
C THR A 217 -8.85 9.48 -23.64
N PRO A 218 -9.75 8.79 -24.36
CA PRO A 218 -9.47 7.43 -24.84
C PRO A 218 -8.25 7.41 -25.76
N LEU A 219 -7.31 6.51 -25.47
CA LEU A 219 -6.07 6.37 -26.21
C LEU A 219 -6.26 5.42 -27.39
N GLN A 220 -5.99 5.92 -28.59
CA GLN A 220 -6.10 5.14 -29.82
C GLN A 220 -4.78 4.41 -30.10
N ARG A 221 -4.89 3.10 -30.38
CA ARG A 221 -3.77 2.25 -30.78
C ARG A 221 -3.81 2.07 -32.29
N SER A 222 -2.74 2.44 -32.98
CA SER A 222 -2.60 2.29 -34.43
C SER A 222 -2.46 0.83 -34.86
N VAL A 223 -1.95 -0.04 -33.97
CA VAL A 223 -1.80 -1.48 -34.22
C VAL A 223 -3.01 -2.24 -33.69
N GLN A 224 -3.80 -2.84 -34.60
CA GLN A 224 -5.00 -3.61 -34.26
C GLN A 224 -4.74 -5.10 -33.97
N ARG A 225 -3.47 -5.51 -33.92
CA ARG A 225 -3.12 -6.92 -33.66
C ARG A 225 -3.24 -7.24 -32.17
N ASP A 226 -3.86 -8.38 -31.89
CA ASP A 226 -3.90 -8.94 -30.53
C ASP A 226 -2.48 -9.23 -30.03
N LEU A 227 -2.29 -9.03 -28.73
CA LEU A 227 -1.04 -9.37 -28.05
C LEU A 227 -1.20 -10.73 -27.38
N PRO A 228 -0.23 -11.65 -27.55
CA PRO A 228 -0.21 -12.87 -26.76
C PRO A 228 -0.07 -12.51 -25.28
N SER A 229 -0.59 -13.38 -24.41
CA SER A 229 -0.44 -13.19 -22.96
C SER A 229 1.04 -13.11 -22.59
N HIS A 230 1.41 -12.07 -21.86
CA HIS A 230 2.77 -11.84 -21.40
C HIS A 230 2.80 -11.57 -19.89
N ALA A 231 3.97 -11.72 -19.28
CA ALA A 231 4.16 -11.34 -17.88
C ALA A 231 3.83 -9.85 -17.66
N VAL A 232 3.16 -9.54 -16.55
CA VAL A 232 2.89 -8.19 -16.10
C VAL A 232 3.26 -8.07 -14.63
N PHE A 233 3.44 -6.84 -14.15
CA PHE A 233 3.86 -6.54 -12.78
C PHE A 233 3.11 -5.30 -12.27
N PRO A 234 3.01 -5.10 -10.94
CA PRO A 234 2.50 -3.85 -10.39
C PRO A 234 3.23 -2.64 -10.98
N GLY A 235 2.47 -1.58 -11.27
CA GLY A 235 2.94 -0.36 -11.92
C GLY A 235 2.83 -0.35 -13.44
N VAL A 236 2.69 -1.52 -14.09
CA VAL A 236 2.42 -1.56 -15.54
C VAL A 236 1.09 -0.87 -15.84
N VAL A 237 1.09 0.03 -16.83
CA VAL A 237 -0.10 0.74 -17.30
C VAL A 237 -0.57 0.09 -18.60
N GLN A 238 -1.67 -0.65 -18.52
CA GLN A 238 -2.28 -1.33 -19.65
C GLN A 238 -3.40 -0.47 -20.27
N VAL A 239 -3.57 -0.56 -21.58
CA VAL A 239 -4.66 0.12 -22.29
C VAL A 239 -5.54 -0.92 -23.01
N PRO A 240 -6.70 -1.27 -22.46
CA PRO A 240 -7.67 -2.15 -23.13
C PRO A 240 -8.28 -1.49 -24.39
N PRO A 241 -9.09 -2.22 -25.19
CA PRO A 241 -9.75 -1.68 -26.38
C PRO A 241 -10.62 -0.43 -26.16
N SER A 242 -11.07 -0.18 -24.92
CA SER A 242 -11.80 1.05 -24.57
C SER A 242 -10.95 2.31 -24.59
N GLY A 243 -9.61 2.19 -24.68
CA GLY A 243 -8.66 3.31 -24.62
C GLY A 243 -8.46 3.90 -23.23
N GLN A 244 -9.12 3.36 -22.20
CA GLN A 244 -9.04 3.85 -20.81
C GLN A 244 -7.95 3.09 -20.03
N PRO A 245 -6.86 3.75 -19.57
CA PRO A 245 -5.76 3.06 -18.92
C PRO A 245 -6.13 2.36 -17.61
N ILE A 246 -5.45 1.24 -17.32
CA ILE A 246 -5.51 0.51 -16.07
C ILE A 246 -4.10 0.35 -15.53
N VAL A 247 -3.81 0.92 -14.36
CA VAL A 247 -2.53 0.72 -13.66
C VAL A 247 -2.65 -0.53 -12.79
N LEU A 248 -1.78 -1.52 -13.02
CA LEU A 248 -1.76 -2.75 -12.24
C LEU A 248 -1.23 -2.51 -10.83
N MET A 249 -1.88 -3.09 -9.83
CA MET A 249 -1.58 -2.89 -8.40
C MET A 249 -1.15 -4.21 -7.73
N ALA A 250 -1.09 -4.25 -6.40
CA ALA A 250 -0.53 -5.36 -5.62
C ALA A 250 -1.14 -6.73 -5.93
N ASP A 251 -2.46 -6.79 -6.16
CA ASP A 251 -3.19 -8.04 -6.43
C ASP A 251 -3.34 -8.30 -7.94
N ALA A 252 -2.58 -7.60 -8.78
CA ALA A 252 -2.64 -7.78 -10.23
C ALA A 252 -2.22 -9.20 -10.64
N GLN A 253 -2.94 -9.72 -11.63
CA GLN A 253 -2.67 -11.00 -12.28
C GLN A 253 -1.20 -11.11 -12.74
N ALA A 254 -0.68 -12.34 -12.83
CA ALA A 254 0.69 -12.59 -13.28
C ALA A 254 0.91 -12.31 -14.78
N THR A 255 -0.13 -12.54 -15.59
CA THR A 255 -0.09 -12.41 -17.05
C THR A 255 -1.25 -11.58 -17.59
N GLY A 256 -1.04 -10.86 -18.68
CA GLY A 256 -2.12 -10.13 -19.37
C GLY A 256 -1.84 -9.98 -20.86
N GLY A 257 -2.86 -9.66 -21.64
CA GLY A 257 -2.79 -9.50 -23.10
C GLY A 257 -3.07 -8.08 -23.61
N TYR A 258 -3.11 -7.08 -22.72
CA TYR A 258 -3.32 -5.69 -23.11
C TYR A 258 -1.99 -4.95 -23.32
N PRO A 259 -1.91 -4.05 -24.33
CA PRO A 259 -0.72 -3.26 -24.62
C PRO A 259 -0.33 -2.39 -23.43
N ARG A 260 0.98 -2.32 -23.16
CA ARG A 260 1.55 -1.60 -22.02
C ARG A 260 2.14 -0.29 -22.51
N ILE A 261 1.40 0.80 -22.31
CA ILE A 261 1.83 2.14 -22.75
C ILE A 261 2.95 2.69 -21.85
N ALA A 262 2.94 2.36 -20.56
CA ALA A 262 3.91 2.89 -19.60
C ALA A 262 4.10 1.94 -18.40
N THR A 263 5.05 2.27 -17.55
CA THR A 263 5.22 1.64 -16.23
C THR A 263 5.53 2.71 -15.18
N VAL A 264 4.71 2.78 -14.14
CA VAL A 264 4.92 3.65 -12.98
C VAL A 264 6.16 3.19 -12.23
N ILE A 265 7.03 4.14 -11.88
CA ILE A 265 8.25 3.83 -11.14
C ILE A 265 7.89 3.41 -9.71
N ALA A 266 8.66 2.47 -9.14
CA ALA A 266 8.39 1.96 -7.79
C ALA A 266 8.30 3.07 -6.72
N ALA A 267 9.12 4.12 -6.84
CA ALA A 267 9.16 5.25 -5.90
C ALA A 267 7.87 6.08 -5.85
N ASP A 268 7.01 5.99 -6.89
CA ASP A 268 5.76 6.73 -7.02
C ASP A 268 4.51 5.85 -6.89
N MET A 269 4.64 4.52 -6.77
CA MET A 269 3.51 3.59 -6.63
C MET A 269 2.56 3.93 -5.47
N TRP A 270 3.12 4.37 -4.34
CA TRP A 270 2.37 4.79 -3.17
C TRP A 270 1.40 5.95 -3.46
N LYS A 271 1.69 6.81 -4.45
CA LYS A 271 0.80 7.92 -4.83
C LYS A 271 -0.52 7.40 -5.37
N LEU A 272 -0.50 6.27 -6.08
CA LEU A 272 -1.72 5.60 -6.54
C LEU A 272 -2.50 5.06 -5.35
N ALA A 273 -1.83 4.37 -4.42
CA ALA A 273 -2.48 3.82 -3.23
C ALA A 273 -3.23 4.88 -2.40
N GLN A 274 -2.73 6.12 -2.37
CA GLN A 274 -3.35 7.24 -1.68
C GLN A 274 -4.37 8.03 -2.52
N ALA A 275 -4.43 7.81 -3.83
CA ALA A 275 -5.36 8.52 -4.70
C ALA A 275 -6.81 8.04 -4.46
N GLN A 276 -7.65 8.98 -4.02
CA GLN A 276 -9.07 8.76 -3.78
C GLN A 276 -9.84 8.61 -5.10
N SER A 277 -11.03 7.99 -5.04
CA SER A 277 -11.94 7.97 -6.18
C SER A 277 -12.26 9.41 -6.61
N GLY A 278 -12.19 9.70 -7.91
CA GLY A 278 -12.38 11.03 -8.47
C GLY A 278 -11.15 11.93 -8.42
N ALA A 279 -10.09 11.57 -7.70
CA ALA A 279 -8.82 12.30 -7.71
C ALA A 279 -8.22 12.33 -9.11
N ARG A 280 -7.52 13.42 -9.42
CA ARG A 280 -6.87 13.64 -10.71
C ARG A 280 -5.36 13.75 -10.53
N PHE A 281 -4.62 13.13 -11.44
CA PHE A 281 -3.17 13.22 -11.51
C PHE A 281 -2.72 13.24 -12.98
N CYS A 282 -1.47 13.61 -13.24
CA CYS A 282 -0.83 13.50 -14.54
C CYS A 282 0.35 12.52 -14.49
N PHE A 283 0.64 11.91 -15.65
CA PHE A 283 1.85 11.12 -15.80
C PHE A 283 3.00 12.01 -16.26
N VAL A 284 4.15 11.87 -15.62
CA VAL A 284 5.37 12.59 -15.99
C VAL A 284 6.39 11.59 -16.51
N GLN A 285 6.85 11.78 -17.74
CA GLN A 285 7.87 10.92 -18.32
C GLN A 285 9.18 11.05 -17.53
N THR A 286 9.80 9.91 -17.22
CA THR A 286 11.17 9.83 -16.71
C THR A 286 11.94 8.76 -17.47
N ASP A 287 13.24 8.66 -17.20
CA ASP A 287 14.12 7.63 -17.74
C ASP A 287 14.61 6.69 -16.61
N ARG A 288 15.45 5.71 -16.97
CA ARG A 288 15.95 4.72 -16.02
C ARG A 288 16.79 5.35 -14.90
N ASP A 289 17.56 6.38 -15.22
CA ASP A 289 18.42 7.06 -14.26
C ASP A 289 17.59 7.90 -13.28
N GLY A 290 16.58 8.61 -13.77
CA GLY A 290 15.60 9.32 -12.95
C GLY A 290 14.81 8.38 -12.04
N ALA A 291 14.42 7.20 -12.53
CA ALA A 291 13.77 6.18 -11.73
C ALA A 291 14.69 5.61 -10.64
N ALA A 292 15.96 5.34 -10.96
CA ALA A 292 16.96 4.86 -10.01
C ALA A 292 17.29 5.90 -8.94
N LEU A 293 17.42 7.17 -9.33
CA LEU A 293 17.63 8.29 -8.41
C LEU A 293 16.45 8.44 -7.44
N ALA A 294 15.22 8.38 -7.95
CA ALA A 294 14.01 8.44 -7.14
C ALA A 294 13.95 7.30 -6.10
N ARG A 295 14.33 6.09 -6.51
CA ARG A 295 14.44 4.94 -5.59
C ARG A 295 15.51 5.15 -4.53
N LYS A 296 16.68 5.67 -4.90
CA LYS A 296 17.77 5.95 -3.96
C LYS A 296 17.38 7.03 -2.94
N GLN A 297 16.71 8.09 -3.39
CA GLN A 297 16.18 9.14 -2.50
C GLN A 297 15.19 8.54 -1.48
N TRP A 298 14.29 7.68 -1.96
CA TRP A 298 13.36 6.96 -1.11
C TRP A 298 14.07 6.08 -0.06
N GLU A 299 15.05 5.29 -0.46
CA GLU A 299 15.85 4.45 0.47
C GLU A 299 16.60 5.30 1.51
N GLN A 300 17.10 6.48 1.11
CA GLN A 300 17.74 7.42 2.03
C GLN A 300 16.77 8.04 3.03
N GLU A 301 15.54 8.35 2.63
CA GLU A 301 14.49 8.83 3.54
C GLU A 301 14.17 7.79 4.61
N LEU A 302 13.98 6.53 4.20
CA LEU A 302 13.74 5.42 5.12
C LEU A 302 14.91 5.24 6.09
N TYR A 303 16.15 5.27 5.58
CA TYR A 303 17.35 5.18 6.41
C TYR A 303 17.45 6.31 7.44
N ARG A 304 17.19 7.56 7.05
CA ARG A 304 17.18 8.70 7.97
C ARG A 304 16.11 8.54 9.05
N MET A 305 14.94 8.02 8.67
CA MET A 305 13.87 7.74 9.61
C MET A 305 14.28 6.68 10.63
N GLU A 306 14.84 5.54 10.20
CA GLU A 306 15.32 4.51 11.15
C GLU A 306 16.36 5.07 12.08
N TRP A 307 17.33 5.81 11.54
CA TRP A 307 18.38 6.43 12.33
C TRP A 307 17.82 7.39 13.39
N SER A 308 16.79 8.15 13.05
CA SER A 308 16.14 9.09 13.96
C SER A 308 15.35 8.36 15.07
N LEU A 309 14.75 7.22 14.75
CA LEU A 309 13.98 6.42 15.70
C LEU A 309 14.86 5.59 16.65
N TYR A 310 16.00 5.08 16.16
CA TYR A 310 16.79 4.05 16.85
C TYR A 310 18.25 4.43 17.14
N GLY A 311 18.74 5.56 16.60
CA GLY A 311 20.15 5.96 16.70
C GLY A 311 21.13 5.01 16.00
N LYS A 312 22.42 5.13 16.34
CA LYS A 312 23.52 4.30 15.78
C LYS A 312 23.44 2.80 16.13
N GLY A 313 22.60 2.40 17.10
CA GLY A 313 22.75 1.13 17.81
C GLY A 313 21.78 0.00 17.46
N LEU A 314 20.70 0.26 16.72
CA LEU A 314 19.60 -0.72 16.55
C LEU A 314 19.04 -0.80 15.11
N GLY A 315 19.69 -0.13 14.15
CA GLY A 315 19.38 -0.32 12.74
C GLY A 315 19.86 -1.70 12.29
N HIS A 316 18.92 -2.61 12.05
CA HIS A 316 19.22 -3.83 11.32
C HIS A 316 19.87 -3.38 10.00
N ARG A 317 21.17 -3.67 9.82
CA ARG A 317 21.83 -3.38 8.55
C ARG A 317 20.97 -4.03 7.47
N PRO A 318 20.58 -3.32 6.39
CA PRO A 318 19.99 -4.00 5.26
C PRO A 318 20.99 -5.07 4.85
N GLU A 319 20.59 -6.34 4.92
CA GLU A 319 21.36 -7.39 4.29
C GLU A 319 21.47 -6.98 2.82
N CYS A 320 22.67 -6.53 2.42
CA CYS A 320 23.05 -6.54 1.02
C CYS A 320 22.85 -7.99 0.58
N ARG A 321 21.73 -8.26 -0.09
CA ARG A 321 21.54 -9.50 -0.85
C ARG A 321 22.70 -9.54 -1.84
N SER A 322 23.69 -10.35 -1.50
CA SER A 322 24.78 -10.77 -2.37
C SER A 322 24.29 -12.06 -3.02
N GLY A 323 24.20 -12.05 -4.35
CA GLY A 323 23.68 -13.15 -5.16
C GLY A 323 22.74 -12.65 -6.24
#